data_AF-D9TID9-F1
#
_entry.id   AF-D9TID9-F1
#
_cell.length_a   1.000
_cell.length_b   1.000
_cell.length_c   1.000
_cell.angle_alpha   90.00
_cell.angle_beta   90.00
_cell.angle_gamma   90.00
#
_symmetry.space_group_name_H-M   'P 1'
#
loop_
_entity.id
_entity.type
_entity.pdbx_description
1 polymer ?
#
loop_
_entity_poly.entity_id
_entity_poly.type
_entity_poly.pdbx_seq_one_letter_code
_entity_poly.pdbx_strand_id
1 'polypeptide(L)'
;MIVRNKIITKILAVLMIISFSLISSAFNIKAYAENNELIVDNGILRGIQYKGGNFVKVDSENQLDSKLIIKKMQIKNDELILEAVIENKNMQNLIQATGKIYYSQNMMLKKTRSLTVLFNNEGDYKILSFIIENNANEGLLLPVNRKLKNKTVAKIAVLCTKTNDIFYFEDVFPNINKLSRLYTLAKEPAETYNKDEIDKSGIEIGKTNIDDADKVGFSENWFMPFIANSNTSQLEETKDVSLKESQIVSLTTTSPVPGVPVSDFITLGKKVYNDNDNYGYYKNTVEWPVGSGNRLTTLLKWGYTCNKPNTITASASRGTGSAQFNILTEAQYIYLAYNGSIQLFDNSSYLRIRNLYMQVGIGSGNTDIFSKITKQASCSSGTLNISWSSLIGLLPFGDTFSNAVSFFSAIEYKVENSSAGTTTYPITVNGQLLQYGKVVRGHKATIGSNDYLYTEGQQLLLEYEVCVPLDKPRVSGNRVFHNGFYFEIYSRHPVWLTYSVLEATVNKTVTNNYYVQ
;
A
#
# COMPACT_ATOMS: atom_id res chain seq x y z
N MET A 1 -82.88 28.23 -9.20
CA MET A 1 -82.70 26.94 -8.47
C MET A 1 -81.86 25.90 -9.25
N ILE A 2 -81.93 25.85 -10.59
CA ILE A 2 -81.23 24.85 -11.43
C ILE A 2 -79.70 25.05 -11.52
N VAL A 3 -79.19 26.29 -11.38
CA VAL A 3 -77.75 26.58 -11.44
C VAL A 3 -77.02 26.15 -10.16
N ARG A 4 -77.71 26.15 -9.01
CA ARG A 4 -77.14 25.78 -7.71
C ARG A 4 -76.90 24.26 -7.59
N ASN A 5 -77.75 23.44 -8.22
CA ASN A 5 -77.57 21.99 -8.25
C ASN A 5 -76.36 21.55 -9.08
N LYS A 6 -76.06 22.19 -10.22
CA LYS A 6 -74.91 21.81 -11.08
C LYS A 6 -73.55 22.02 -10.39
N ILE A 7 -73.45 23.01 -9.50
CA ILE A 7 -72.21 23.27 -8.74
C ILE A 7 -72.04 22.22 -7.64
N ILE A 8 -73.11 21.86 -6.94
CA ILE A 8 -73.07 20.84 -5.88
C ILE A 8 -72.72 19.46 -6.46
N THR A 9 -73.26 19.08 -7.62
CA THR A 9 -72.92 17.79 -8.26
C THR A 9 -71.46 17.74 -8.73
N LYS A 10 -70.90 18.85 -9.22
CA LYS A 10 -69.48 18.93 -9.59
C LYS A 10 -68.56 18.84 -8.38
N ILE A 11 -68.93 19.47 -7.26
CA ILE A 11 -68.16 19.37 -6.01
C ILE A 11 -68.22 17.95 -5.43
N LEU A 12 -69.37 17.27 -5.48
CA LEU A 12 -69.48 15.87 -5.05
C LEU A 12 -68.66 14.91 -5.93
N ALA A 13 -68.63 15.13 -7.25
CA ALA A 13 -67.83 14.31 -8.16
C ALA A 13 -66.33 14.50 -7.93
N VAL A 14 -65.88 15.74 -7.68
CA VAL A 14 -64.48 16.04 -7.33
C VAL A 14 -64.11 15.43 -5.97
N LEU A 15 -65.00 15.52 -4.97
CA LEU A 15 -64.79 14.86 -3.68
C LEU A 15 -64.72 13.34 -3.80
N MET A 16 -65.56 12.72 -4.63
CA MET A 16 -65.49 11.27 -4.89
C MET A 16 -64.17 10.88 -5.55
N ILE A 17 -63.70 11.61 -6.56
CA ILE A 17 -62.42 11.36 -7.25
C ILE A 17 -61.23 11.56 -6.29
N ILE A 18 -61.27 12.55 -5.41
CA ILE A 18 -60.24 12.77 -4.37
C ILE A 18 -60.27 11.63 -3.36
N SER A 19 -61.44 11.16 -2.92
CA SER A 19 -61.53 10.01 -2.01
C SER A 19 -61.11 8.69 -2.68
N PHE A 20 -61.41 8.48 -3.98
CA PHE A 20 -60.97 7.28 -4.70
C PHE A 20 -59.47 7.29 -5.01
N SER A 21 -58.87 8.47 -5.24
CA SER A 21 -57.41 8.63 -5.40
C SER A 21 -56.66 8.53 -4.07
N LEU A 22 -57.25 8.96 -2.94
CA LEU A 22 -56.70 8.72 -1.59
C LEU A 22 -56.79 7.25 -1.17
N ILE A 23 -57.86 6.54 -1.54
CA ILE A 23 -57.99 5.11 -1.24
C ILE A 23 -57.09 4.26 -2.16
N SER A 24 -56.92 4.63 -3.44
CA SER A 24 -56.00 3.92 -4.35
C SER A 24 -54.51 4.26 -4.13
N SER A 25 -54.18 5.43 -3.57
CA SER A 25 -52.82 5.74 -3.08
C SER A 25 -52.52 5.11 -1.72
N ALA A 26 -53.54 4.80 -0.90
CA ALA A 26 -53.39 4.03 0.33
C ALA A 26 -53.27 2.50 0.10
N PHE A 27 -53.61 1.98 -1.09
CA PHE A 27 -53.57 0.54 -1.40
C PHE A 27 -52.50 0.14 -2.45
N ASN A 28 -51.60 1.05 -2.83
CA ASN A 28 -50.45 0.74 -3.71
C ASN A 28 -49.08 1.08 -3.09
N ILE A 29 -49.04 1.28 -1.77
CA ILE A 29 -47.83 0.99 -1.03
C ILE A 29 -47.76 -0.54 -1.01
N LYS A 30 -46.96 -1.13 -1.91
CA LYS A 30 -46.28 -2.36 -1.55
C LYS A 30 -45.74 -2.10 -0.16
N ALA A 31 -46.30 -2.74 0.85
CA ALA A 31 -45.63 -2.93 2.10
C ALA A 31 -44.33 -3.65 1.72
N TYR A 32 -43.28 -2.88 1.41
CA TYR A 32 -41.96 -3.20 1.91
C TYR A 32 -42.21 -3.27 3.40
N ALA A 33 -42.49 -4.47 3.89
CA ALA A 33 -42.29 -4.76 5.29
C ALA A 33 -40.90 -4.18 5.58
N GLU A 34 -40.82 -3.16 6.45
CA GLU A 34 -39.53 -2.77 6.99
C GLU A 34 -38.98 -4.06 7.59
N ASN A 35 -38.07 -4.72 6.89
CA ASN A 35 -37.43 -5.94 7.34
C ASN A 35 -36.48 -5.50 8.45
N ASN A 36 -37.04 -5.25 9.63
CA ASN A 36 -36.31 -4.92 10.82
C ASN A 36 -36.01 -6.23 11.54
N GLU A 37 -34.86 -6.80 11.25
CA GLU A 37 -34.48 -8.11 11.76
C GLU A 37 -33.48 -7.95 12.90
N LEU A 38 -33.90 -8.27 14.12
CA LEU A 38 -33.02 -8.31 15.30
C LEU A 38 -32.03 -9.49 15.18
N ILE A 39 -30.74 -9.20 15.37
CA ILE A 39 -29.61 -10.11 15.18
C ILE A 39 -28.96 -10.44 16.52
N VAL A 40 -28.77 -9.42 17.35
CA VAL A 40 -28.27 -9.53 18.72
C VAL A 40 -29.16 -8.69 19.62
N ASP A 41 -29.62 -9.31 20.70
CA ASP A 41 -30.29 -8.67 21.81
C ASP A 41 -29.46 -8.92 23.06
N ASN A 42 -28.95 -7.85 23.68
CA ASN A 42 -28.11 -7.91 24.89
C ASN A 42 -26.89 -8.85 24.78
N GLY A 43 -25.94 -8.49 23.92
CA GLY A 43 -24.62 -9.11 23.85
C GLY A 43 -23.60 -8.42 24.74
N ILE A 44 -22.65 -9.17 25.32
CA ILE A 44 -21.53 -8.60 26.07
C ILE A 44 -20.22 -9.13 25.49
N LEU A 45 -19.33 -8.22 25.11
CA LEU A 45 -17.99 -8.53 24.65
C LEU A 45 -16.97 -7.96 25.65
N ARG A 46 -15.98 -8.76 26.04
CA ARG A 46 -14.87 -8.30 26.87
C ARG A 46 -13.76 -7.68 26.02
N GLY A 47 -13.08 -6.69 26.58
CA GLY A 47 -12.04 -5.97 25.90
C GLY A 47 -11.13 -5.20 26.84
N ILE A 48 -10.24 -4.40 26.26
CA ILE A 48 -9.24 -3.60 26.96
C ILE A 48 -9.26 -2.16 26.43
N GLN A 49 -8.97 -1.21 27.31
CA GLN A 49 -8.70 0.19 26.94
C GLN A 49 -7.19 0.44 26.83
N TYR A 50 -6.71 0.76 25.62
CA TYR A 50 -5.36 1.26 25.36
C TYR A 50 -5.33 2.78 25.47
N LYS A 51 -4.68 3.28 26.53
CA LYS A 51 -4.64 4.73 26.82
C LYS A 51 -3.74 5.48 25.84
N GLY A 52 -4.27 6.55 25.24
CA GLY A 52 -3.57 7.35 24.24
C GLY A 52 -3.06 6.55 23.04
N GLY A 53 -3.72 5.42 22.73
CA GLY A 53 -3.30 4.53 21.65
C GLY A 53 -2.01 3.75 21.92
N ASN A 54 -1.58 3.63 23.19
CA ASN A 54 -0.41 2.83 23.56
C ASN A 54 -0.82 1.38 23.81
N PHE A 55 -0.42 0.49 22.90
CA PHE A 55 -0.78 -0.92 22.99
C PHE A 55 0.24 -1.69 23.82
N VAL A 56 -0.29 -2.42 24.79
CA VAL A 56 0.49 -3.20 25.75
C VAL A 56 0.08 -4.66 25.67
N LYS A 57 0.97 -5.55 26.09
CA LYS A 57 0.71 -6.98 26.15
C LYS A 57 -0.45 -7.30 27.10
N VAL A 58 -1.36 -8.17 26.66
CA VAL A 58 -2.51 -8.66 27.43
C VAL A 58 -2.41 -10.18 27.59
N ASP A 59 -2.00 -10.60 28.78
CA ASP A 59 -1.71 -12.01 29.11
C ASP A 59 -2.74 -12.63 30.07
N SER A 60 -3.59 -11.81 30.69
CA SER A 60 -4.56 -12.25 31.69
C SER A 60 -5.92 -11.62 31.46
N GLU A 61 -6.99 -12.39 31.69
CA GLU A 61 -8.37 -11.90 31.62
C GLU A 61 -8.64 -10.75 32.58
N ASN A 62 -7.90 -10.64 33.68
CA ASN A 62 -8.05 -9.53 34.64
C ASN A 62 -7.62 -8.18 34.05
N GLN A 63 -6.86 -8.18 32.96
CA GLN A 63 -6.48 -6.97 32.22
C GLN A 63 -7.58 -6.52 31.24
N LEU A 64 -8.59 -7.35 30.98
CA LEU A 64 -9.75 -7.00 30.15
C LEU A 64 -10.73 -6.16 30.99
N ASP A 65 -10.38 -4.88 31.15
CA ASP A 65 -11.05 -3.93 32.04
C ASP A 65 -12.25 -3.19 31.41
N SER A 66 -12.56 -3.51 30.16
CA SER A 66 -13.60 -2.85 29.38
C SER A 66 -14.63 -3.86 28.87
N LYS A 67 -15.88 -3.44 28.74
CA LYS A 67 -16.98 -4.22 28.18
C LYS A 67 -17.71 -3.43 27.11
N LEU A 68 -18.06 -4.09 26.01
CA LEU A 68 -19.02 -3.57 25.04
C LEU A 68 -20.34 -4.31 25.24
N ILE A 69 -21.35 -3.59 25.69
CA ILE A 69 -22.71 -4.10 25.87
C ILE A 69 -23.50 -3.74 24.61
N ILE A 70 -23.68 -4.69 23.71
CA ILE A 70 -24.53 -4.55 22.53
C ILE A 70 -25.97 -4.62 23.01
N LYS A 71 -26.61 -3.45 23.15
CA LYS A 71 -28.03 -3.35 23.53
C LYS A 71 -28.89 -3.91 22.41
N LYS A 72 -28.59 -3.51 21.17
CA LYS A 72 -29.34 -3.92 20.00
C LYS A 72 -28.45 -3.96 18.77
N MET A 73 -28.61 -5.01 17.97
CA MET A 73 -28.07 -5.07 16.62
C MET A 73 -29.15 -5.58 15.68
N GLN A 74 -29.47 -4.83 14.64
CA GLN A 74 -30.57 -5.17 13.71
C GLN A 74 -30.18 -4.86 12.26
N ILE A 75 -30.67 -5.66 11.32
CA ILE A 75 -30.64 -5.29 9.90
C ILE A 75 -31.87 -4.44 9.62
N LYS A 76 -31.67 -3.29 8.96
CA LYS A 76 -32.73 -2.49 8.37
C LYS A 76 -32.23 -1.97 7.03
N ASN A 77 -33.02 -2.16 5.96
CA ASN A 77 -32.69 -1.68 4.60
C ASN A 77 -31.29 -2.12 4.11
N ASP A 78 -30.94 -3.40 4.33
CA ASP A 78 -29.63 -4.01 3.99
C ASP A 78 -28.42 -3.39 4.72
N GLU A 79 -28.64 -2.58 5.74
CA GLU A 79 -27.61 -2.02 6.62
C GLU A 79 -27.73 -2.58 8.04
N LEU A 80 -26.60 -2.68 8.72
CA LEU A 80 -26.48 -3.08 10.12
C LEU A 80 -26.60 -1.84 11.02
N ILE A 81 -27.63 -1.80 11.85
CA ILE A 81 -27.78 -0.79 12.90
C ILE A 81 -27.26 -1.39 14.21
N LEU A 82 -26.33 -0.70 14.84
CA LEU A 82 -25.72 -1.03 16.12
C LEU A 82 -26.10 0.02 17.17
N GLU A 83 -26.57 -0.46 18.31
CA GLU A 83 -26.70 0.30 19.55
C GLU A 83 -25.93 -0.45 20.65
N ALA A 84 -24.87 0.17 21.16
CA ALA A 84 -24.00 -0.44 22.16
C ALA A 84 -23.53 0.56 23.22
N VAL A 85 -23.14 0.06 24.39
CA VAL A 85 -22.56 0.86 25.47
C VAL A 85 -21.16 0.34 25.77
N ILE A 86 -20.16 1.20 25.72
CA ILE A 86 -18.84 0.91 26.29
C ILE A 86 -18.90 1.19 27.78
N GLU A 87 -18.59 0.18 28.59
CA GLU A 87 -18.47 0.28 30.05
C GLU A 87 -17.03 0.01 30.48
N ASN A 88 -16.46 0.91 31.28
CA ASN A 88 -15.25 0.70 32.05
C ASN A 88 -15.47 1.18 33.49
N LYS A 89 -14.48 1.02 34.38
CA LYS A 89 -14.63 1.31 35.83
C LYS A 89 -15.28 2.65 36.19
N ASN A 90 -15.19 3.68 35.33
CA ASN A 90 -15.69 5.03 35.62
C ASN A 90 -16.57 5.64 34.49
N MET A 91 -16.87 4.92 33.41
CA MET A 91 -17.55 5.49 32.26
C MET A 91 -18.55 4.52 31.62
N GLN A 92 -19.68 5.06 31.18
CA GLN A 92 -20.62 4.42 30.27
C GLN A 92 -20.90 5.36 29.10
N ASN A 93 -20.62 4.92 27.88
CA ASN A 93 -20.81 5.74 26.67
C ASN A 93 -21.63 4.99 25.64
N LEU A 94 -22.71 5.61 25.16
CA LEU A 94 -23.56 5.08 24.11
C LEU A 94 -22.90 5.27 22.74
N ILE A 95 -22.95 4.22 21.92
CA ILE A 95 -22.55 4.19 20.53
C ILE A 95 -23.78 3.79 19.72
N GLN A 96 -24.15 4.64 18.77
CA GLN A 96 -25.19 4.35 17.78
C GLN A 96 -24.56 4.54 16.40
N ALA A 97 -24.64 3.50 15.58
CA ALA A 97 -24.04 3.52 14.26
C ALA A 97 -24.83 2.68 13.27
N THR A 98 -24.81 3.09 12.01
CA THR A 98 -25.37 2.33 10.89
C THR A 98 -24.25 2.02 9.91
N GLY A 99 -24.16 0.77 9.46
CA GLY A 99 -23.05 0.33 8.63
C GLY A 99 -23.42 -0.67 7.55
N LYS A 100 -22.58 -0.73 6.51
CA LYS A 100 -22.70 -1.68 5.41
C LYS A 100 -21.83 -2.90 5.67
N ILE A 101 -22.28 -4.06 5.20
CA ILE A 101 -21.63 -5.34 5.44
C ILE A 101 -20.88 -5.78 4.17
N TYR A 102 -19.62 -6.15 4.32
CA TYR A 102 -18.77 -6.61 3.23
C TYR A 102 -18.08 -7.93 3.58
N TYR A 103 -17.72 -8.70 2.55
CA TYR A 103 -16.74 -9.77 2.71
C TYR A 103 -15.36 -9.20 2.96
N SER A 104 -14.60 -9.87 3.83
CA SER A 104 -13.25 -9.43 4.17
C SER A 104 -12.28 -9.52 2.98
N GLN A 105 -11.39 -8.52 2.86
CA GLN A 105 -10.37 -8.50 1.80
C GLN A 105 -9.05 -9.14 2.24
N ASN A 106 -8.74 -9.11 3.54
CA ASN A 106 -7.53 -9.72 4.07
C ASN A 106 -7.47 -11.22 3.76
N MET A 107 -6.32 -11.69 3.26
CA MET A 107 -6.20 -13.07 2.76
C MET A 107 -6.44 -14.14 3.83
N MET A 108 -6.09 -13.87 5.09
CA MET A 108 -6.30 -14.82 6.19
C MET A 108 -7.77 -14.88 6.61
N LEU A 109 -8.46 -13.74 6.62
CA LEU A 109 -9.88 -13.62 6.96
C LEU A 109 -10.81 -14.02 5.79
N LYS A 110 -10.35 -13.85 4.55
CA LYS A 110 -11.09 -14.23 3.34
C LYS A 110 -11.28 -15.75 3.26
N LYS A 111 -10.29 -16.54 3.70
CA LYS A 111 -10.38 -18.02 3.75
C LYS A 111 -11.53 -18.52 4.62
N THR A 112 -11.85 -17.80 5.69
CA THR A 112 -12.93 -18.14 6.62
C THR A 112 -14.25 -17.45 6.28
N ARG A 113 -14.30 -16.70 5.16
CA ARG A 113 -15.42 -15.81 4.81
C ARG A 113 -15.79 -14.91 5.99
N SER A 114 -14.82 -14.28 6.62
CA SER A 114 -15.11 -13.28 7.66
C SER A 114 -15.80 -12.07 7.04
N LEU A 115 -16.59 -11.38 7.86
CA LEU A 115 -17.33 -10.18 7.47
C LEU A 115 -16.71 -8.94 8.10
N THR A 116 -16.65 -7.86 7.33
CA THR A 116 -16.23 -6.54 7.79
C THR A 116 -17.41 -5.59 7.67
N VAL A 117 -17.72 -4.86 8.75
CA VAL A 117 -18.80 -3.87 8.76
C VAL A 117 -18.20 -2.47 8.76
N LEU A 118 -18.59 -1.66 7.78
CA LEU A 118 -18.21 -0.26 7.69
C LEU A 118 -19.31 0.61 8.25
N PHE A 119 -19.11 1.08 9.48
CA PHE A 119 -20.04 1.98 10.16
C PHE A 119 -19.82 3.44 9.77
N ASN A 120 -20.92 4.15 9.53
CA ASN A 120 -20.93 5.61 9.52
C ASN A 120 -20.79 6.08 10.97
N ASN A 121 -19.63 6.68 11.27
CA ASN A 121 -19.28 7.11 12.61
C ASN A 121 -19.61 8.59 12.81
N GLU A 122 -20.46 8.88 13.79
CA GLU A 122 -20.73 10.24 14.27
C GLU A 122 -20.42 10.34 15.78
N GLY A 123 -19.98 11.53 16.22
CA GLY A 123 -19.70 11.81 17.64
C GLY A 123 -18.27 11.51 18.11
N ASP A 124 -18.12 11.42 19.43
CA ASP A 124 -16.82 11.31 20.14
C ASP A 124 -16.21 9.89 20.11
N TYR A 125 -17.01 8.88 19.75
CA TYR A 125 -16.60 7.48 19.70
C TYR A 125 -16.76 6.94 18.28
N LYS A 126 -15.64 6.67 17.61
CA LYS A 126 -15.64 6.19 16.22
C LYS A 126 -15.31 4.70 16.17
N ILE A 127 -16.15 3.90 15.55
CA ILE A 127 -15.88 2.50 15.27
C ILE A 127 -14.86 2.43 14.15
N LEU A 128 -13.63 2.17 14.52
CA LEU A 128 -12.50 2.06 13.61
C LEU A 128 -12.54 0.74 12.85
N SER A 129 -13.03 -0.30 13.53
CA SER A 129 -13.18 -1.59 12.93
C SER A 129 -14.23 -2.46 13.61
N PHE A 130 -14.87 -3.29 12.79
CA PHE A 130 -15.85 -4.27 13.23
C PHE A 130 -15.77 -5.48 12.30
N ILE A 131 -15.24 -6.58 12.82
CA ILE A 131 -15.08 -7.83 12.09
C ILE A 131 -15.81 -8.94 12.82
N ILE A 132 -16.54 -9.74 12.05
CA ILE A 132 -17.08 -11.02 12.49
C ILE A 132 -16.23 -12.10 11.81
N GLU A 133 -15.35 -12.71 12.60
CA GLU A 133 -14.47 -13.78 12.14
C GLU A 133 -15.10 -15.12 12.48
N ASN A 134 -15.43 -15.91 11.45
CA ASN A 134 -15.78 -17.31 11.63
C ASN A 134 -14.51 -18.14 11.76
N ASN A 135 -14.56 -19.17 12.60
CA ASN A 135 -13.42 -20.06 12.84
C ASN A 135 -12.13 -19.30 13.17
N ALA A 136 -12.18 -18.49 14.24
CA ALA A 136 -11.12 -17.54 14.57
C ALA A 136 -9.72 -18.16 14.54
N ASN A 137 -8.81 -17.49 13.82
CA ASN A 137 -7.43 -17.92 13.66
C ASN A 137 -6.61 -17.53 14.90
N GLU A 138 -5.97 -18.52 15.52
CA GLU A 138 -5.14 -18.35 16.72
C GLU A 138 -4.05 -17.28 16.56
N GLY A 139 -3.45 -17.17 15.37
CA GLY A 139 -2.41 -16.20 15.07
C GLY A 139 -2.90 -14.75 15.01
N LEU A 140 -4.22 -14.54 14.85
CA LEU A 140 -4.84 -13.23 14.75
C LEU A 140 -5.52 -12.78 16.06
N LEU A 141 -5.47 -13.59 17.12
CA LEU A 141 -6.10 -13.32 18.42
C LEU A 141 -5.09 -12.74 19.40
N LEU A 142 -5.56 -11.89 20.32
CA LEU A 142 -4.76 -11.46 21.48
C LEU A 142 -4.25 -12.70 22.26
N PRO A 143 -3.06 -12.64 22.88
CA PRO A 143 -2.51 -13.78 23.62
C PRO A 143 -3.49 -14.36 24.65
N VAL A 144 -4.13 -13.51 25.46
CA VAL A 144 -5.16 -13.89 26.45
C VAL A 144 -6.38 -14.61 25.83
N ASN A 145 -6.66 -14.37 24.55
CA ASN A 145 -7.86 -14.80 23.87
C ASN A 145 -7.65 -15.98 22.91
N ARG A 146 -6.47 -16.59 22.86
CA ARG A 146 -6.21 -17.78 22.01
C ARG A 146 -7.18 -18.94 22.24
N LYS A 147 -7.81 -19.02 23.42
CA LYS A 147 -8.93 -19.94 23.73
C LYS A 147 -10.18 -19.76 22.85
N LEU A 148 -10.28 -18.66 22.12
CA LEU A 148 -11.37 -18.34 21.21
C LEU A 148 -11.17 -18.95 19.81
N LYS A 149 -10.02 -19.60 19.55
CA LYS A 149 -9.76 -20.22 18.25
C LYS A 149 -10.88 -21.15 17.80
N ASN A 150 -11.12 -21.17 16.49
CA ASN A 150 -12.19 -21.95 15.84
C ASN A 150 -13.62 -21.58 16.28
N LYS A 151 -13.83 -20.46 17.00
CA LYS A 151 -15.16 -19.92 17.31
C LYS A 151 -15.51 -18.77 16.38
N THR A 152 -16.79 -18.42 16.32
CA THR A 152 -17.21 -17.13 15.75
C THR A 152 -16.93 -16.02 16.76
N VAL A 153 -16.04 -15.11 16.41
CA VAL A 153 -15.52 -14.04 17.29
C VAL A 153 -15.83 -12.70 16.66
N ALA A 154 -16.24 -11.72 17.47
CA ALA A 154 -16.17 -10.33 17.04
C ALA A 154 -14.85 -9.73 17.46
N LYS A 155 -14.25 -8.99 16.55
CA LYS A 155 -13.13 -8.11 16.81
C LYS A 155 -13.62 -6.69 16.53
N ILE A 156 -13.53 -5.81 17.52
CA ILE A 156 -14.05 -4.44 17.41
C ILE A 156 -13.03 -3.46 18.00
N ALA A 157 -12.70 -2.41 17.24
CA ALA A 157 -11.85 -1.31 17.69
C ALA A 157 -12.66 -0.01 17.67
N VAL A 158 -12.63 0.74 18.77
CA VAL A 158 -13.33 2.04 18.91
C VAL A 158 -12.36 3.10 19.42
N LEU A 159 -12.29 4.24 18.73
CA LEU A 159 -11.50 5.41 19.12
C LEU A 159 -12.34 6.40 19.91
N CYS A 160 -11.85 6.82 21.08
CA CYS A 160 -12.30 8.06 21.72
C CYS A 160 -11.51 9.24 21.15
N THR A 161 -12.17 10.11 20.40
CA THR A 161 -11.52 11.23 19.69
C THR A 161 -10.95 12.30 20.62
N LYS A 162 -11.47 12.40 21.86
CA LYS A 162 -11.02 13.38 22.86
C LYS A 162 -9.70 13.00 23.52
N THR A 163 -9.52 11.71 23.82
CA THR A 163 -8.34 11.21 24.56
C THR A 163 -7.35 10.45 23.69
N ASN A 164 -7.73 10.12 22.46
CA ASN A 164 -7.05 9.15 21.60
C ASN A 164 -6.95 7.74 22.20
N ASP A 165 -7.80 7.40 23.17
CA ASP A 165 -7.88 6.04 23.70
C ASP A 165 -8.50 5.10 22.67
N ILE A 166 -7.98 3.87 22.61
CA ILE A 166 -8.53 2.79 21.78
C ILE A 166 -9.15 1.73 22.68
N PHE A 167 -10.44 1.49 22.53
CA PHE A 167 -11.13 0.35 23.13
C PHE A 167 -11.11 -0.81 22.14
N TYR A 168 -10.51 -1.92 22.54
CA TYR A 168 -10.39 -3.12 21.72
C TYR A 168 -11.15 -4.27 22.36
N PHE A 169 -12.12 -4.82 21.64
CA PHE A 169 -12.94 -5.94 22.09
C PHE A 169 -12.68 -7.15 21.20
N GLU A 170 -12.47 -8.31 21.84
CA GLU A 170 -12.30 -9.59 21.16
C GLU A 170 -12.89 -10.69 22.03
N ASP A 171 -14.06 -11.20 21.63
CA ASP A 171 -14.82 -12.20 22.38
C ASP A 171 -15.73 -13.01 21.46
N VAL A 172 -16.28 -14.12 21.97
CA VAL A 172 -17.28 -14.92 21.26
C VAL A 172 -18.43 -14.01 20.86
N PHE A 173 -18.75 -14.01 19.57
CA PHE A 173 -19.84 -13.17 19.10
C PHE A 173 -21.17 -13.69 19.67
N PRO A 174 -22.07 -12.81 20.17
CA PRO A 174 -23.28 -13.23 20.85
C PRO A 174 -24.16 -14.06 19.93
N ASN A 175 -24.88 -15.03 20.50
CA ASN A 175 -25.60 -16.07 19.77
C ASN A 175 -26.50 -15.47 18.67
N ILE A 176 -26.11 -15.65 17.41
CA ILE A 176 -26.79 -15.04 16.28
C ILE A 176 -27.88 -16.00 15.80
N ASN A 177 -29.13 -15.66 16.05
CA ASN A 177 -30.25 -16.44 15.49
C ASN A 177 -30.32 -16.40 13.95
N LYS A 178 -29.53 -15.52 13.31
CA LYS A 178 -29.55 -15.19 11.86
C LYS A 178 -28.17 -14.86 11.22
N LEU A 179 -27.06 -15.50 11.62
CA LEU A 179 -25.73 -15.22 11.03
C LEU A 179 -25.71 -15.37 9.49
N SER A 180 -26.43 -16.37 8.97
CA SER A 180 -26.60 -16.62 7.54
C SER A 180 -27.18 -15.42 6.77
N ARG A 181 -27.97 -14.56 7.43
CA ARG A 181 -28.54 -13.37 6.81
C ARG A 181 -27.48 -12.30 6.54
N LEU A 182 -26.56 -12.09 7.49
CA LEU A 182 -25.42 -11.18 7.29
C LEU A 182 -24.60 -11.60 6.06
N TYR A 183 -24.39 -12.90 5.88
CA TYR A 183 -23.71 -13.45 4.70
C TYR A 183 -24.44 -13.22 3.38
N THR A 184 -25.77 -13.24 3.40
CA THR A 184 -26.58 -13.00 2.20
C THR A 184 -26.55 -11.53 1.80
N LEU A 185 -26.41 -10.63 2.77
CA LEU A 185 -26.35 -9.18 2.56
C LEU A 185 -24.95 -8.66 2.25
N ALA A 186 -23.93 -9.38 2.68
CA ALA A 186 -22.54 -9.02 2.48
C ALA A 186 -22.22 -8.86 0.99
N LYS A 187 -21.58 -7.74 0.66
CA LYS A 187 -21.13 -7.43 -0.71
C LYS A 187 -19.64 -7.70 -0.84
N GLU A 188 -19.21 -8.05 -2.04
CA GLU A 188 -17.80 -7.89 -2.39
C GLU A 188 -17.50 -6.38 -2.46
N PRO A 189 -16.44 -5.89 -1.82
CA PRO A 189 -16.08 -4.48 -1.90
C PRO A 189 -15.73 -4.11 -3.34
N ALA A 190 -16.31 -3.02 -3.84
CA ALA A 190 -16.03 -2.53 -5.18
C ALA A 190 -14.77 -1.65 -5.17
N GLU A 191 -13.85 -1.93 -6.09
CA GLU A 191 -12.72 -1.04 -6.41
C GLU A 191 -13.20 0.04 -7.38
N THR A 192 -13.07 1.31 -7.02
CA THR A 192 -13.28 2.43 -7.95
C THR A 192 -12.00 3.24 -8.06
N TYR A 193 -11.24 2.96 -9.12
CA TYR A 193 -10.05 3.73 -9.47
C TYR A 193 -10.46 5.14 -9.95
N ASN A 194 -10.36 6.14 -9.07
CA ASN A 194 -10.30 7.54 -9.48
C ASN A 194 -8.84 7.97 -9.48
N LYS A 195 -8.24 8.01 -10.67
CA LYS A 195 -7.00 8.77 -10.91
C LYS A 195 -7.33 10.26 -10.78
N ASP A 196 -6.33 11.01 -10.33
CA ASP A 196 -6.20 12.48 -10.47
C ASP A 196 -6.69 13.32 -9.28
N GLU A 197 -5.80 13.72 -8.36
CA GLU A 197 -5.29 15.10 -8.23
C GLU A 197 -4.27 15.16 -7.09
N ILE A 198 -3.03 15.49 -7.43
CA ILE A 198 -1.93 15.72 -6.48
C ILE A 198 -1.69 17.24 -6.43
N ASP A 199 -1.67 17.82 -5.23
CA ASP A 199 -1.33 19.24 -5.06
C ASP A 199 0.16 19.49 -5.37
N LYS A 200 0.47 20.73 -5.80
CA LYS A 200 1.80 21.23 -6.18
C LYS A 200 2.87 21.08 -5.08
N SER A 201 2.47 20.80 -3.85
CA SER A 201 3.35 20.53 -2.70
C SER A 201 3.86 19.09 -2.62
N GLY A 202 3.38 18.18 -3.48
CA GLY A 202 3.71 16.76 -3.41
C GLY A 202 3.03 16.02 -2.26
N ILE A 203 2.19 16.69 -1.48
CA ILE A 203 1.31 16.07 -0.48
C ILE A 203 -0.02 15.75 -1.18
N GLU A 204 -0.38 14.47 -1.19
CA GLU A 204 -1.70 14.07 -1.65
C GLU A 204 -2.72 14.48 -0.58
N ILE A 205 -3.51 15.51 -0.88
CA ILE A 205 -4.71 15.84 -0.09
C ILE A 205 -5.77 14.85 -0.55
N GLY A 206 -6.01 13.80 0.23
CA GLY A 206 -6.88 12.69 -0.15
C GLY A 206 -8.21 13.18 -0.75
N LYS A 207 -8.49 12.79 -2.00
CA LYS A 207 -9.79 13.06 -2.62
C LYS A 207 -10.89 12.31 -1.88
N THR A 208 -12.03 13.00 -1.77
CA THR A 208 -13.19 12.75 -0.92
C THR A 208 -14.02 11.49 -1.21
N ASN A 209 -13.63 10.64 -2.17
CA ASN A 209 -14.33 9.39 -2.48
C ASN A 209 -13.37 8.20 -2.34
N ILE A 210 -13.05 7.83 -1.10
CA ILE A 210 -12.42 6.54 -0.80
C ILE A 210 -13.40 5.45 -1.23
N ASP A 211 -12.96 4.49 -2.03
CA ASP A 211 -13.79 3.37 -2.47
C ASP A 211 -14.09 2.41 -1.31
N ASP A 212 -15.04 1.50 -1.53
CA ASP A 212 -15.47 0.59 -0.46
C ASP A 212 -14.37 -0.45 -0.14
N ALA A 213 -13.55 -0.84 -1.13
CA ALA A 213 -12.41 -1.74 -0.94
C ALA A 213 -11.36 -1.15 0.02
N ASP A 214 -10.91 0.08 -0.22
CA ASP A 214 -9.94 0.77 0.62
C ASP A 214 -10.46 0.99 2.05
N LYS A 215 -11.77 1.30 2.21
CA LYS A 215 -12.38 1.41 3.54
C LYS A 215 -12.43 0.08 4.27
N VAL A 216 -12.76 -1.01 3.58
CA VAL A 216 -12.74 -2.37 4.15
C VAL A 216 -11.32 -2.75 4.57
N GLY A 217 -10.33 -2.59 3.68
CA GLY A 217 -8.92 -2.83 4.00
C GLY A 217 -8.43 -1.98 5.17
N PHE A 218 -8.84 -0.70 5.28
CA PHE A 218 -8.51 0.14 6.42
C PHE A 218 -9.12 -0.34 7.74
N SER A 219 -10.42 -0.68 7.71
CA SER A 219 -11.10 -1.27 8.86
C SER A 219 -10.34 -2.52 9.32
N GLU A 220 -9.95 -3.39 8.39
CA GLU A 220 -9.17 -4.58 8.70
C GLU A 220 -7.78 -4.26 9.26
N ASN A 221 -7.14 -3.19 8.77
CA ASN A 221 -5.87 -2.70 9.29
C ASN A 221 -5.91 -2.20 10.74
N TRP A 222 -7.07 -1.92 11.34
CA TRP A 222 -7.09 -1.63 12.79
C TRP A 222 -6.83 -2.85 13.66
N PHE A 223 -7.10 -4.03 13.11
CA PHE A 223 -6.62 -5.27 13.71
C PHE A 223 -5.16 -5.52 13.35
N MET A 224 -4.60 -4.87 12.32
CA MET A 224 -3.26 -5.12 11.79
C MET A 224 -2.37 -3.89 12.05
N PRO A 225 -1.50 -3.96 13.04
CA PRO A 225 -0.98 -2.83 13.78
C PRO A 225 -0.55 -1.66 12.87
N PHE A 226 -1.42 -0.65 12.76
CA PHE A 226 -0.97 0.73 12.78
C PHE A 226 -0.90 1.17 14.23
N ILE A 227 0.08 0.59 14.91
CA ILE A 227 0.38 0.92 16.28
C ILE A 227 1.79 1.46 16.26
N ALA A 228 1.84 2.77 16.49
CA ALA A 228 2.98 3.64 16.70
C ALA A 228 4.35 3.01 16.45
N ASN A 229 5.11 3.64 15.55
CA ASN A 229 6.55 3.77 15.72
C ASN A 229 6.78 4.01 17.21
N SER A 230 7.26 2.99 17.95
CA SER A 230 7.96 3.29 19.16
C SER A 230 9.16 4.09 18.67
N ASN A 231 9.12 5.39 18.90
CA ASN A 231 10.32 6.13 19.20
C ASN A 231 10.94 5.46 20.44
N THR A 232 11.54 4.29 20.24
CA THR A 232 12.70 3.88 21.01
C THR A 232 13.89 4.33 20.19
N SER A 233 14.12 5.64 20.27
CA SER A 233 15.46 6.19 20.27
C SER A 233 16.37 5.26 21.05
N GLN A 234 17.46 4.81 20.42
CA GLN A 234 18.65 4.30 21.07
C GLN A 234 18.38 3.30 22.22
N LEU A 235 18.17 2.04 21.89
CA LEU A 235 18.68 0.99 22.76
C LEU A 235 20.08 0.65 22.26
N GLU A 236 21.03 1.01 23.11
CA GLU A 236 22.47 0.81 23.00
C GLU A 236 22.83 -0.50 22.31
N GLU A 237 23.94 -0.46 21.55
CA GLU A 237 24.81 -1.61 21.35
C GLU A 237 25.11 -2.24 22.72
N THR A 238 24.22 -3.11 23.19
CA THR A 238 24.52 -4.00 24.30
C THR A 238 25.39 -5.08 23.72
N LYS A 239 26.70 -4.83 23.84
CA LYS A 239 27.76 -5.84 23.82
C LYS A 239 27.29 -7.10 24.55
N ASP A 240 27.56 -8.23 23.91
CA ASP A 240 27.59 -9.57 24.49
C ASP A 240 26.44 -9.94 25.43
N VAL A 241 25.39 -10.55 24.86
CA VAL A 241 24.68 -11.61 25.56
C VAL A 241 24.83 -12.90 24.76
N SER A 242 25.87 -13.64 25.11
CA SER A 242 26.03 -15.05 24.76
C SER A 242 24.78 -15.85 25.15
N LEU A 243 24.28 -16.63 24.18
CA LEU A 243 23.66 -17.95 24.37
C LEU A 243 22.54 -18.05 25.43
N LYS A 244 21.29 -17.98 24.94
CA LYS A 244 20.35 -19.10 25.12
C LYS A 244 19.71 -19.45 23.79
N GLU A 245 20.42 -20.28 23.03
CA GLU A 245 19.83 -21.25 22.12
C GLU A 245 18.86 -22.13 22.92
N SER A 246 17.60 -21.74 23.04
CA SER A 246 16.57 -22.63 23.58
C SER A 246 15.19 -22.26 23.03
N GLN A 247 15.09 -22.38 21.71
CA GLN A 247 13.99 -23.03 20.99
C GLN A 247 14.36 -22.96 19.50
N ILE A 248 15.24 -23.88 19.08
CA ILE A 248 15.37 -24.19 17.66
C ILE A 248 14.06 -24.88 17.28
N VAL A 249 13.04 -24.07 16.97
CA VAL A 249 11.98 -24.52 16.08
C VAL A 249 12.70 -24.87 14.80
N SER A 250 12.63 -26.14 14.41
CA SER A 250 13.13 -26.65 13.13
C SER A 250 12.92 -25.62 12.02
N LEU A 251 14.01 -24.93 11.62
CA LEU A 251 14.02 -23.95 10.52
C LEU A 251 13.93 -24.70 9.18
N THR A 252 12.81 -25.39 8.94
CA THR A 252 12.38 -25.77 7.59
C THR A 252 11.77 -24.58 6.86
N THR A 253 11.66 -23.42 7.52
CA THR A 253 11.05 -22.22 6.98
C THR A 253 11.98 -21.57 5.97
N THR A 254 11.70 -21.76 4.68
CA THR A 254 12.30 -20.98 3.60
C THR A 254 11.67 -19.60 3.55
N SER A 255 12.47 -18.57 3.25
CA SER A 255 11.91 -17.25 2.97
C SER A 255 10.92 -17.34 1.81
N PRO A 256 9.69 -16.79 1.96
CA PRO A 256 8.72 -16.77 0.87
C PRO A 256 9.09 -15.77 -0.23
N VAL A 257 10.04 -14.86 0.04
CA VAL A 257 10.50 -13.84 -0.92
C VAL A 257 11.99 -14.07 -1.23
N PRO A 258 12.34 -14.48 -2.46
CA PRO A 258 13.73 -14.75 -2.83
C PRO A 258 14.66 -13.58 -2.47
N GLY A 259 15.83 -13.84 -1.89
CA GLY A 259 16.80 -12.80 -1.51
C GLY A 259 16.47 -12.01 -0.24
N VAL A 260 15.28 -12.17 0.36
CA VAL A 260 15.00 -11.61 1.70
C VAL A 260 15.29 -12.70 2.74
N PRO A 261 16.19 -12.49 3.71
CA PRO A 261 16.50 -13.52 4.70
C PRO A 261 15.34 -13.72 5.67
N VAL A 262 15.16 -14.96 6.15
CA VAL A 262 14.14 -15.34 7.14
C VAL A 262 14.20 -14.44 8.39
N SER A 263 15.41 -14.05 8.81
CA SER A 263 15.64 -13.16 9.95
C SER A 263 14.94 -11.80 9.82
N ASP A 264 14.72 -11.29 8.61
CA ASP A 264 14.05 -10.00 8.41
C ASP A 264 12.53 -10.07 8.61
N PHE A 265 11.94 -11.27 8.61
CA PHE A 265 10.54 -11.49 9.00
C PHE A 265 10.38 -11.70 10.52
N ILE A 266 11.50 -11.87 11.24
CA ILE A 266 11.50 -12.17 12.68
C ILE A 266 11.98 -10.96 13.50
N THR A 267 13.03 -10.29 13.01
CA THR A 267 13.69 -9.18 13.69
C THR A 267 12.83 -7.93 13.59
N LEU A 268 12.47 -7.36 14.75
CA LEU A 268 11.66 -6.14 14.83
C LEU A 268 12.37 -4.93 14.19
N GLY A 269 11.59 -3.91 13.86
CA GLY A 269 12.08 -2.62 13.38
C GLY A 269 12.14 -2.51 11.86
N LYS A 270 12.57 -1.32 11.43
CA LYS A 270 12.71 -0.93 10.02
C LYS A 270 14.08 -1.31 9.48
N LYS A 271 14.17 -1.63 8.20
CA LYS A 271 15.44 -1.83 7.49
C LYS A 271 15.26 -1.49 6.02
N VAL A 272 16.23 -0.77 5.47
CA VAL A 272 16.44 -0.61 4.03
C VAL A 272 17.69 -1.40 3.67
N TYR A 273 17.55 -2.41 2.82
CA TYR A 273 18.66 -3.18 2.28
C TYR A 273 18.90 -2.79 0.83
N ASN A 274 20.14 -2.44 0.50
CA ASN A 274 20.51 -1.99 -0.85
C ASN A 274 21.97 -2.32 -1.24
N ASP A 275 22.63 -3.24 -0.55
CA ASP A 275 24.06 -3.51 -0.69
C ASP A 275 24.35 -4.57 -1.76
N ASN A 276 25.28 -4.24 -2.68
CA ASN A 276 25.92 -5.06 -3.72
C ASN A 276 25.11 -6.06 -4.57
N ASP A 277 23.81 -6.18 -4.34
CA ASP A 277 22.90 -7.07 -5.04
C ASP A 277 22.16 -6.36 -6.18
N ASN A 278 21.64 -7.15 -7.11
CA ASN A 278 20.73 -6.72 -8.18
C ASN A 278 19.30 -6.45 -7.67
N TYR A 279 19.12 -6.27 -6.37
CA TYR A 279 17.84 -5.96 -5.73
C TYR A 279 18.08 -5.19 -4.44
N GLY A 280 17.02 -4.58 -3.92
CA GLY A 280 16.96 -4.08 -2.56
C GLY A 280 15.56 -4.28 -2.00
N TYR A 281 15.39 -4.05 -0.71
CA TYR A 281 14.08 -4.07 -0.08
C TYR A 281 14.01 -3.14 1.12
N TYR A 282 12.81 -2.65 1.38
CA TYR A 282 12.44 -2.04 2.64
C TYR A 282 11.53 -3.01 3.39
N LYS A 283 11.78 -3.16 4.69
CA LYS A 283 10.88 -3.87 5.59
C LYS A 283 10.59 -3.05 6.84
N ASN A 284 9.40 -3.22 7.39
CA ASN A 284 9.07 -2.85 8.76
C ASN A 284 8.44 -4.05 9.45
N THR A 285 9.07 -4.54 10.51
CA THR A 285 8.57 -5.71 11.26
C THR A 285 8.17 -5.30 12.66
N VAL A 286 6.94 -5.63 13.04
CA VAL A 286 6.37 -5.32 14.35
C VAL A 286 5.84 -6.59 14.99
N GLU A 287 5.82 -6.63 16.33
CA GLU A 287 5.20 -7.74 17.03
C GLU A 287 3.69 -7.61 16.95
N TRP A 288 3.02 -8.69 16.54
CA TRP A 288 1.57 -8.64 16.40
C TRP A 288 0.87 -9.99 16.56
N PRO A 289 -0.15 -10.09 17.43
CA PRO A 289 -0.53 -9.07 18.42
C PRO A 289 0.58 -8.83 19.44
N VAL A 290 0.53 -7.70 20.15
CA VAL A 290 1.58 -7.33 21.13
C VAL A 290 1.76 -8.44 22.16
N GLY A 291 3.00 -8.90 22.33
CA GLY A 291 3.37 -9.99 23.23
C GLY A 291 2.99 -11.41 22.80
N SER A 292 2.52 -11.60 21.56
CA SER A 292 2.20 -12.93 21.02
C SER A 292 3.42 -13.75 20.59
N GLY A 293 4.58 -13.13 20.40
CA GLY A 293 5.75 -13.71 19.73
C GLY A 293 5.67 -13.69 18.20
N ASN A 294 4.48 -13.52 17.61
CA ASN A 294 4.31 -13.42 16.16
C ASN A 294 4.87 -12.09 15.64
N ARG A 295 5.17 -12.02 14.35
CA ARG A 295 5.73 -10.83 13.72
C ARG A 295 5.00 -10.53 12.42
N LEU A 296 4.57 -9.29 12.24
CA LEU A 296 4.02 -8.81 10.98
C LEU A 296 5.05 -7.94 10.28
N THR A 297 5.34 -8.25 9.02
CA THR A 297 6.34 -7.59 8.19
C THR A 297 5.68 -6.96 6.97
N THR A 298 5.71 -5.63 6.91
CA THR A 298 5.42 -4.84 5.69
C THR A 298 6.66 -4.85 4.82
N LEU A 299 6.55 -5.25 3.55
CA LEU A 299 7.69 -5.43 2.65
C LEU A 299 7.47 -4.78 1.27
N LEU A 300 8.46 -4.03 0.81
CA LEU A 300 8.61 -3.57 -0.57
C LEU A 300 9.98 -4.00 -1.08
N LYS A 301 10.03 -4.82 -2.13
CA LYS A 301 11.25 -5.28 -2.79
C LYS A 301 11.32 -4.77 -4.23
N TRP A 302 12.49 -4.28 -4.63
CA TRP A 302 12.76 -3.78 -5.98
C TRP A 302 13.98 -4.46 -6.61
N GLY A 303 14.07 -4.41 -7.93
CA GLY A 303 15.14 -4.99 -8.74
C GLY A 303 15.89 -3.97 -9.57
N TYR A 304 17.17 -4.26 -9.82
CA TYR A 304 18.06 -3.54 -10.72
C TYR A 304 18.60 -4.51 -11.77
N THR A 305 18.37 -4.23 -13.05
CA THR A 305 19.02 -4.96 -14.15
C THR A 305 19.87 -3.98 -14.95
N CYS A 306 21.18 -4.25 -15.08
CA CYS A 306 22.13 -3.38 -15.78
C CYS A 306 22.92 -4.17 -16.82
N ASN A 307 22.38 -4.27 -18.03
CA ASN A 307 23.05 -4.91 -19.16
C ASN A 307 24.01 -3.94 -19.83
N LYS A 308 25.32 -4.16 -19.68
CA LYS A 308 26.36 -3.36 -20.32
C LYS A 308 26.23 -3.33 -21.86
N PRO A 309 26.83 -2.33 -22.54
CA PRO A 309 27.00 -2.38 -23.98
C PRO A 309 27.71 -3.67 -24.42
N ASN A 310 27.23 -4.27 -25.50
CA ASN A 310 27.93 -5.36 -26.18
C ASN A 310 29.29 -4.89 -26.71
N THR A 311 30.21 -5.85 -26.89
CA THR A 311 31.54 -5.59 -27.45
C THR A 311 31.43 -4.93 -28.83
N ILE A 312 32.08 -3.78 -28.99
CA ILE A 312 32.13 -3.06 -30.26
C ILE A 312 33.31 -3.63 -31.06
N THR A 313 33.08 -4.11 -32.28
CA THR A 313 34.10 -4.78 -33.12
C THR A 313 34.41 -3.96 -34.38
N ALA A 314 35.48 -4.29 -35.11
CA ALA A 314 35.82 -3.58 -36.33
C ALA A 314 34.65 -3.53 -37.35
N SER A 315 33.85 -4.59 -37.40
CA SER A 315 32.67 -4.72 -38.25
C SER A 315 31.38 -4.12 -37.66
N ALA A 316 31.34 -3.87 -36.34
CA ALA A 316 30.19 -3.30 -35.65
C ALA A 316 30.61 -2.06 -34.87
N SER A 317 30.35 -0.87 -35.42
CA SER A 317 30.71 0.42 -34.80
C SER A 317 29.84 0.83 -33.61
N ARG A 318 28.86 0.00 -33.23
CA ARG A 318 27.83 0.27 -32.22
C ARG A 318 27.70 -0.92 -31.27
N GLY A 319 27.47 -0.63 -29.99
CA GLY A 319 27.16 -1.59 -28.94
C GLY A 319 25.86 -1.21 -28.25
N THR A 320 24.99 -2.20 -28.02
CA THR A 320 23.69 -2.01 -27.36
C THR A 320 23.71 -2.52 -25.93
N GLY A 321 22.96 -1.87 -25.05
CA GLY A 321 22.77 -2.28 -23.65
C GLY A 321 21.45 -1.76 -23.08
N SER A 322 21.19 -2.05 -21.82
CA SER A 322 19.99 -1.57 -21.12
C SER A 322 20.19 -1.43 -19.60
N ALA A 323 19.34 -0.62 -18.99
CA ALA A 323 19.21 -0.48 -17.54
C ALA A 323 17.71 -0.51 -17.20
N GLN A 324 17.34 -1.21 -16.13
CA GLN A 324 15.96 -1.38 -15.72
C GLN A 324 15.83 -1.31 -14.19
N PHE A 325 14.77 -0.65 -13.74
CA PHE A 325 14.26 -0.70 -12.38
C PHE A 325 12.86 -1.31 -12.38
N ASN A 326 12.54 -2.16 -11.41
CA ASN A 326 11.21 -2.73 -11.28
C ASN A 326 10.83 -3.07 -9.84
N ILE A 327 9.53 -3.06 -9.53
CA ILE A 327 9.01 -3.63 -8.28
C ILE A 327 8.92 -5.15 -8.45
N LEU A 328 9.55 -5.87 -7.52
CA LEU A 328 9.57 -7.33 -7.47
C LEU A 328 8.51 -7.88 -6.51
N THR A 329 8.24 -7.18 -5.41
CA THR A 329 7.25 -7.62 -4.41
C THR A 329 6.76 -6.42 -3.62
N GLU A 330 5.47 -6.34 -3.35
CA GLU A 330 4.85 -5.36 -2.45
C GLU A 330 3.75 -6.10 -1.70
N ALA A 331 3.95 -6.40 -0.41
CA ALA A 331 3.07 -7.29 0.34
C ALA A 331 3.33 -7.23 1.87
N GLN A 332 2.43 -7.81 2.64
CA GLN A 332 2.61 -8.07 4.07
C GLN A 332 2.75 -9.56 4.34
N TYR A 333 3.63 -9.93 5.27
CA TYR A 333 3.86 -11.31 5.68
C TYR A 333 3.77 -11.43 7.20
N ILE A 334 3.26 -12.56 7.68
CA ILE A 334 3.19 -12.87 9.11
C ILE A 334 4.08 -14.07 9.43
N TYR A 335 4.99 -13.91 10.38
CA TYR A 335 5.70 -14.98 11.05
C TYR A 335 4.90 -15.42 12.30
N LEU A 336 4.61 -16.72 12.38
CA LEU A 336 3.83 -17.32 13.45
C LEU A 336 4.75 -18.06 14.43
N ALA A 337 4.93 -17.52 15.63
CA ALA A 337 5.89 -18.04 16.61
C ALA A 337 5.59 -19.47 17.07
N TYR A 338 4.32 -19.88 17.09
CA TYR A 338 3.93 -21.20 17.57
C TYR A 338 4.36 -22.34 16.63
N ASN A 339 4.60 -22.06 15.35
CA ASN A 339 4.99 -23.07 14.36
C ASN A 339 6.17 -22.65 13.45
N GLY A 340 6.72 -21.46 13.64
CA GLY A 340 7.84 -20.93 12.88
C GLY A 340 7.55 -20.61 11.40
N SER A 341 6.28 -20.64 10.96
CA SER A 341 5.93 -20.43 9.55
C SER A 341 5.87 -18.94 9.20
N ILE A 342 6.27 -18.60 7.96
CA ILE A 342 6.04 -17.29 7.36
C ILE A 342 4.97 -17.44 6.29
N GLN A 343 3.92 -16.64 6.36
CA GLN A 343 2.77 -16.71 5.46
C GLN A 343 2.48 -15.33 4.87
N LEU A 344 2.07 -15.31 3.60
CA LEU A 344 1.51 -14.12 2.98
C LEU A 344 0.24 -13.71 3.75
N PHE A 345 0.22 -12.48 4.20
CA PHE A 345 -0.81 -11.93 5.06
C PHE A 345 -1.74 -11.00 4.27
N ASP A 346 -1.15 -10.12 3.46
CA ASP A 346 -1.85 -9.24 2.53
C ASP A 346 -1.01 -9.07 1.24
N ASN A 347 -1.68 -8.91 0.10
CA ASN A 347 -1.08 -8.61 -1.20
C ASN A 347 -0.77 -7.12 -1.38
N SER A 348 -1.11 -6.27 -0.42
CA SER A 348 -0.75 -4.86 -0.41
C SER A 348 -0.18 -4.45 0.94
N SER A 349 0.99 -3.82 0.91
CA SER A 349 1.66 -3.26 2.07
C SER A 349 1.47 -1.73 2.19
N TYR A 350 0.82 -1.14 1.18
CA TYR A 350 0.63 0.29 0.99
C TYR A 350 1.95 1.07 1.00
N LEU A 351 2.99 0.43 0.46
CA LEU A 351 4.26 1.06 0.17
C LEU A 351 4.32 1.45 -1.31
N ARG A 352 4.92 2.61 -1.58
CA ARG A 352 4.99 3.20 -2.92
C ARG A 352 6.39 3.73 -3.17
N ILE A 353 6.80 3.77 -4.43
CA ILE A 353 8.03 4.39 -4.88
C ILE A 353 7.69 5.65 -5.66
N ARG A 354 8.32 6.77 -5.31
CA ARG A 354 8.17 8.06 -5.99
C ARG A 354 9.54 8.67 -6.24
N ASN A 355 9.56 9.73 -7.05
CA ASN A 355 10.77 10.46 -7.42
C ASN A 355 11.84 9.55 -8.02
N LEU A 356 11.41 8.43 -8.63
CA LEU A 356 12.31 7.49 -9.27
C LEU A 356 12.99 8.17 -10.44
N TYR A 357 14.31 8.13 -10.44
CA TYR A 357 15.09 8.39 -11.63
C TYR A 357 16.19 7.37 -11.84
N MET A 358 16.47 7.12 -13.11
CA MET A 358 17.55 6.28 -13.60
C MET A 358 18.52 7.12 -14.41
N GLN A 359 19.81 6.94 -14.18
CA GLN A 359 20.88 7.58 -14.94
C GLN A 359 21.73 6.49 -15.59
N VAL A 360 22.16 6.74 -16.82
CA VAL A 360 23.13 5.90 -17.54
C VAL A 360 24.21 6.80 -18.12
N GLY A 361 25.44 6.33 -18.21
CA GLY A 361 26.50 7.11 -18.85
C GLY A 361 27.86 6.43 -18.95
N ILE A 362 28.72 7.05 -19.76
CA ILE A 362 30.01 6.49 -20.21
C ILE A 362 31.15 7.12 -19.39
N GLY A 363 31.65 6.42 -18.37
CA GLY A 363 32.36 6.93 -17.20
C GLY A 363 33.86 7.24 -17.33
N SER A 364 34.66 6.28 -17.80
CA SER A 364 36.11 6.48 -17.97
C SER A 364 36.68 5.68 -19.13
N GLY A 365 37.65 6.32 -19.78
CA GLY A 365 38.48 5.71 -20.82
C GLY A 365 37.91 5.65 -22.24
N ASN A 366 37.30 6.72 -22.80
CA ASN A 366 37.42 7.13 -24.23
C ASN A 366 36.17 7.79 -24.86
N THR A 367 36.50 8.40 -26.00
CA THR A 367 35.78 8.83 -27.21
C THR A 367 34.33 8.44 -27.51
N ASP A 368 33.71 7.51 -26.78
CA ASP A 368 32.45 6.94 -27.24
C ASP A 368 31.27 7.85 -26.88
N ILE A 369 30.24 7.81 -27.71
CA ILE A 369 29.07 8.70 -27.62
C ILE A 369 27.79 7.88 -27.71
N PHE A 370 26.70 8.39 -27.14
CA PHE A 370 25.40 7.78 -27.39
C PHE A 370 24.95 8.11 -28.82
N SER A 371 24.51 7.09 -29.56
CA SER A 371 23.90 7.21 -30.88
C SER A 371 22.38 7.02 -30.82
N LYS A 372 21.88 6.31 -29.81
CA LYS A 372 20.44 6.07 -29.62
C LYS A 372 20.12 5.82 -28.15
N ILE A 373 18.98 6.31 -27.69
CA ILE A 373 18.35 5.97 -26.41
C ILE A 373 16.89 5.63 -26.66
N THR A 374 16.44 4.46 -26.21
CA THR A 374 15.03 4.09 -26.15
C THR A 374 14.59 4.03 -24.69
N LYS A 375 13.36 4.47 -24.42
CA LYS A 375 12.80 4.64 -23.09
C LYS A 375 11.46 3.93 -23.04
N GLN A 376 11.26 3.11 -22.02
CA GLN A 376 10.01 2.39 -21.84
C GLN A 376 9.61 2.39 -20.38
N ALA A 377 8.31 2.34 -20.14
CA ALA A 377 7.75 1.99 -18.85
C ALA A 377 6.57 1.06 -19.10
N SER A 378 6.45 0.04 -18.27
CA SER A 378 5.35 -0.90 -18.36
C SER A 378 4.77 -1.15 -16.98
N CYS A 379 3.46 -1.33 -16.93
CA CYS A 379 2.76 -1.85 -15.75
C CYS A 379 1.78 -2.95 -16.18
N SER A 380 1.48 -3.85 -15.25
CA SER A 380 0.64 -5.04 -15.45
C SER A 380 -0.85 -4.74 -15.69
N SER A 381 -1.30 -3.49 -15.47
CA SER A 381 -2.73 -3.11 -15.54
C SER A 381 -3.04 -1.78 -16.24
N GLY A 382 -2.12 -1.19 -17.01
CA GLY A 382 -2.41 0.03 -17.78
C GLY A 382 -1.17 0.75 -18.30
N THR A 383 -1.31 2.03 -18.63
CA THR A 383 -0.19 2.91 -18.99
C THR A 383 0.16 3.79 -17.79
N LEU A 384 1.39 3.68 -17.27
CA LEU A 384 1.94 4.69 -16.37
C LEU A 384 2.20 5.94 -17.23
N ASN A 385 1.50 7.04 -16.94
CA ASN A 385 1.90 8.32 -17.51
C ASN A 385 3.24 8.65 -16.87
N ILE A 386 4.22 9.03 -17.67
CA ILE A 386 5.48 9.54 -17.14
C ILE A 386 5.67 10.88 -17.82
N SER A 387 5.79 11.92 -17.01
CA SER A 387 6.24 13.23 -17.48
C SER A 387 7.76 13.15 -17.70
N TRP A 388 8.18 12.83 -18.93
CA TRP A 388 9.59 12.79 -19.32
C TRP A 388 10.01 14.16 -19.84
N SER A 389 10.69 14.94 -19.00
CA SER A 389 11.50 16.06 -19.46
C SER A 389 12.94 15.54 -19.56
N SER A 390 13.53 15.53 -20.77
CA SER A 390 14.78 14.79 -21.02
C SER A 390 15.89 15.30 -20.12
N LEU A 391 16.65 14.41 -19.50
CA LEU A 391 17.85 14.82 -18.77
C LEU A 391 19.00 14.19 -19.55
N ILE A 392 19.32 14.77 -20.71
CA ILE A 392 20.47 14.36 -21.53
C ILE A 392 21.72 14.98 -20.94
N GLY A 393 22.71 14.14 -20.69
CA GLY A 393 23.95 14.52 -20.05
C GLY A 393 25.03 14.93 -21.04
N LEU A 394 25.52 16.15 -20.87
CA LEU A 394 26.55 16.76 -21.71
C LEU A 394 27.87 16.91 -20.94
N LEU A 395 28.95 16.44 -21.53
CA LEU A 395 30.31 16.58 -20.99
C LEU A 395 31.29 17.01 -22.09
N PRO A 396 32.39 17.71 -21.74
CA PRO A 396 33.52 17.85 -22.64
C PRO A 396 34.04 16.49 -23.10
N PHE A 397 34.47 16.43 -24.35
CA PHE A 397 34.96 15.21 -24.95
C PHE A 397 36.36 14.86 -24.44
N GLY A 398 36.56 13.62 -23.99
CA GLY A 398 37.85 13.14 -23.47
C GLY A 398 38.00 13.20 -21.94
N ASP A 399 37.06 13.82 -21.23
CA ASP A 399 37.08 13.87 -19.76
C ASP A 399 36.92 12.48 -19.14
N THR A 400 37.65 12.27 -18.06
CA THR A 400 37.74 11.00 -17.32
C THR A 400 37.30 11.18 -15.88
N PHE A 401 36.40 10.31 -15.41
CA PHE A 401 35.89 10.32 -14.04
C PHE A 401 36.18 8.99 -13.35
N SER A 402 36.66 9.05 -12.11
CA SER A 402 37.11 7.86 -11.38
C SER A 402 35.98 7.03 -10.76
N ASN A 403 34.79 7.61 -10.59
CA ASN A 403 33.62 6.92 -10.04
C ASN A 403 32.29 7.50 -10.55
N ALA A 404 31.23 6.69 -10.47
CA ALA A 404 29.89 7.03 -10.97
C ALA A 404 29.32 8.31 -10.33
N VAL A 405 29.55 8.54 -9.04
CA VAL A 405 29.03 9.73 -8.32
C VAL A 405 29.65 10.99 -8.89
N SER A 406 30.98 11.03 -9.00
CA SER A 406 31.71 12.16 -9.60
C SER A 406 31.28 12.40 -11.05
N PHE A 407 31.09 11.33 -11.83
CA PHE A 407 30.63 11.40 -13.21
C PHE A 407 29.23 12.02 -13.32
N PHE A 408 28.24 11.50 -12.59
CA PHE A 408 26.86 12.02 -12.66
C PHE A 408 26.74 13.43 -12.09
N SER A 409 27.58 13.81 -11.12
CA SER A 409 27.61 15.19 -10.59
C SER A 409 28.19 16.22 -11.56
N ALA A 410 29.04 15.79 -12.50
CA ALA A 410 29.69 16.67 -13.48
C ALA A 410 28.85 16.88 -14.74
N ILE A 411 27.79 16.08 -14.92
CA ILE A 411 26.94 16.16 -16.10
C ILE A 411 26.06 17.40 -16.06
N GLU A 412 26.11 18.19 -17.13
CA GLU A 412 25.11 19.22 -17.39
C GLU A 412 23.90 18.57 -18.08
N TYR A 413 22.74 18.60 -17.41
CA TYR A 413 21.51 18.05 -17.93
C TYR A 413 20.69 19.12 -18.65
N LYS A 414 20.47 18.93 -19.96
CA LYS A 414 19.56 19.77 -20.73
C LYS A 414 18.18 19.14 -20.81
N VAL A 415 17.18 19.94 -20.49
CA VAL A 415 15.76 19.56 -20.55
C VAL A 415 15.24 19.59 -21.99
N GLU A 416 14.96 18.42 -22.57
CA GLU A 416 14.20 18.33 -23.83
C GLU A 416 12.83 17.67 -23.61
N ASN A 417 11.76 18.37 -23.94
CA ASN A 417 10.43 17.78 -23.92
C ASN A 417 10.20 17.02 -25.23
N SER A 418 10.41 15.71 -25.22
CA SER A 418 10.11 14.84 -26.35
C SER A 418 9.14 13.74 -25.94
N SER A 419 8.02 13.65 -26.65
CA SER A 419 7.03 12.56 -26.52
C SER A 419 7.49 11.26 -27.19
N ALA A 420 8.59 11.29 -27.94
CA ALA A 420 9.11 10.11 -28.61
C ALA A 420 9.83 9.18 -27.61
N GLY A 421 9.40 7.91 -27.58
CA GLY A 421 10.05 6.87 -26.78
C GLY A 421 11.48 6.52 -27.22
N THR A 422 11.96 7.09 -28.33
CA THR A 422 13.32 6.88 -28.84
C THR A 422 13.92 8.19 -29.34
N THR A 423 15.16 8.46 -28.94
CA THR A 423 15.97 9.58 -29.42
C THR A 423 17.20 9.04 -30.14
N THR A 424 17.50 9.55 -31.33
CA THR A 424 18.69 9.20 -32.11
C THR A 424 19.58 10.44 -32.22
N TYR A 425 20.88 10.25 -32.07
CA TYR A 425 21.88 11.32 -32.08
C TYR A 425 22.82 11.18 -33.28
N PRO A 426 23.46 12.27 -33.73
CA PRO A 426 24.58 12.21 -34.66
C PRO A 426 25.66 11.25 -34.15
N ILE A 427 26.22 10.44 -35.04
CA ILE A 427 27.28 9.46 -34.73
C ILE A 427 28.70 10.02 -34.87
N THR A 428 28.81 11.35 -34.97
CA THR A 428 30.08 12.09 -35.00
C THR A 428 30.12 13.07 -33.83
N VAL A 429 31.31 13.29 -33.28
CA VAL A 429 31.54 14.30 -32.24
C VAL A 429 31.19 15.69 -32.77
N ASN A 430 31.67 16.04 -33.96
CA ASN A 430 31.39 17.33 -34.58
C ASN A 430 29.89 17.55 -34.80
N GLY A 431 29.14 16.51 -35.18
CA GLY A 431 27.69 16.59 -35.34
C GLY A 431 26.97 16.90 -34.03
N GLN A 432 27.36 16.22 -32.94
CA GLN A 432 26.78 16.50 -31.62
C GLN A 432 27.21 17.86 -31.06
N LEU A 433 28.45 18.28 -31.27
CA LEU A 433 28.94 19.61 -30.86
C LEU A 433 28.17 20.74 -31.58
N LEU A 434 27.93 20.61 -32.88
CA LEU A 434 27.15 21.57 -33.65
C LEU A 434 25.70 21.68 -33.16
N GLN A 435 25.09 20.56 -32.78
CA GLN A 435 23.69 20.52 -32.39
C GLN A 435 23.47 20.89 -30.91
N TYR A 436 24.34 20.45 -30.00
CA TYR A 436 24.13 20.52 -28.56
C TYR A 436 25.17 21.35 -27.80
N GLY A 437 26.26 21.77 -28.47
CA GLY A 437 27.40 22.51 -27.89
C GLY A 437 28.40 21.64 -27.11
N LYS A 438 28.02 20.39 -26.78
CA LYS A 438 28.80 19.38 -26.06
C LYS A 438 28.38 17.99 -26.54
N VAL A 439 29.09 16.96 -26.12
CA VAL A 439 28.84 15.58 -26.53
C VAL A 439 27.90 14.89 -25.53
N VAL A 440 26.95 14.12 -26.06
CA VAL A 440 25.99 13.34 -25.27
C VAL A 440 26.64 12.06 -24.75
N ARG A 441 26.92 12.05 -23.44
CA ARG A 441 27.59 10.94 -22.75
C ARG A 441 26.85 10.42 -21.53
N GLY A 442 25.71 11.03 -21.20
CA GLY A 442 24.82 10.58 -20.14
C GLY A 442 23.35 10.72 -20.55
N HIS A 443 22.49 9.96 -19.89
CA HIS A 443 21.05 10.17 -19.97
C HIS A 443 20.45 9.91 -18.59
N LYS A 444 19.42 10.67 -18.22
CA LYS A 444 18.62 10.50 -17.02
C LYS A 444 17.14 10.46 -17.41
N ALA A 445 16.44 9.50 -16.84
CA ALA A 445 15.01 9.28 -16.97
C ALA A 445 14.38 9.42 -15.59
N THR A 446 13.29 10.15 -15.49
CA THR A 446 12.53 10.34 -14.26
C THR A 446 11.10 9.85 -14.49
N ILE A 447 10.52 9.19 -13.50
CA ILE A 447 9.06 9.09 -13.40
C ILE A 447 8.53 10.49 -13.09
N GLY A 448 7.35 10.85 -13.61
CA GLY A 448 6.76 12.17 -13.36
C GLY A 448 6.63 12.41 -11.86
N SER A 449 6.76 13.67 -11.42
CA SER A 449 6.76 14.01 -9.99
C SER A 449 5.47 13.60 -9.27
N ASN A 450 4.41 13.25 -9.99
CA ASN A 450 3.11 12.87 -9.46
C ASN A 450 2.79 11.37 -9.64
N ASP A 451 3.70 10.59 -10.23
CA ASP A 451 3.45 9.18 -10.53
C ASP A 451 4.14 8.26 -9.50
N TYR A 452 3.48 7.15 -9.16
CA TYR A 452 4.00 6.13 -8.24
C TYR A 452 4.28 4.83 -8.97
N LEU A 453 5.31 4.11 -8.52
CA LEU A 453 5.36 2.67 -8.69
C LEU A 453 4.84 2.01 -7.40
N TYR A 454 3.92 1.05 -7.53
CA TYR A 454 3.16 0.52 -6.41
C TYR A 454 2.73 -0.94 -6.51
N THR A 455 3.01 -1.61 -7.62
CA THR A 455 2.64 -3.01 -7.83
C THR A 455 3.76 -3.77 -8.49
N GLU A 456 3.83 -5.07 -8.21
CA GLU A 456 4.74 -6.00 -8.88
C GLU A 456 4.65 -5.89 -10.41
N GLY A 457 5.81 -5.92 -11.06
CA GLY A 457 5.96 -5.83 -12.52
C GLY A 457 5.95 -4.41 -13.10
N GLN A 458 5.61 -3.39 -12.30
CA GLN A 458 5.78 -2.01 -12.74
C GLN A 458 7.28 -1.69 -12.86
N GLN A 459 7.68 -1.09 -13.98
CA GLN A 459 9.10 -0.88 -14.31
C GLN A 459 9.39 0.39 -15.11
N LEU A 460 10.65 0.82 -15.00
CA LEU A 460 11.28 1.85 -15.81
C LEU A 460 12.48 1.22 -16.55
N LEU A 461 12.55 1.37 -17.86
CA LEU A 461 13.56 0.78 -18.73
C LEU A 461 14.21 1.85 -19.62
N LEU A 462 15.54 1.84 -19.65
CA LEU A 462 16.37 2.58 -20.58
C LEU A 462 17.17 1.59 -21.42
N GLU A 463 16.96 1.61 -22.73
CA GLU A 463 17.82 0.91 -23.68
C GLU A 463 18.70 1.94 -24.39
N TYR A 464 19.94 1.58 -24.68
CA TYR A 464 20.90 2.52 -25.21
C TYR A 464 21.83 1.88 -26.23
N GLU A 465 22.28 2.70 -27.18
CA GLU A 465 23.30 2.37 -28.16
C GLU A 465 24.45 3.35 -28.02
N VAL A 466 25.64 2.78 -27.82
CA VAL A 466 26.91 3.50 -27.72
C VAL A 466 27.70 3.24 -29.00
N CYS A 467 28.33 4.27 -29.56
CA CYS A 467 29.17 4.13 -30.74
C CYS A 467 30.54 4.76 -30.56
N VAL A 468 31.53 4.18 -31.26
CA VAL A 468 32.80 4.87 -31.52
C VAL A 468 32.51 5.91 -32.60
N PRO A 469 32.82 7.21 -32.39
CA PRO A 469 32.47 8.25 -33.36
C PRO A 469 33.19 8.07 -34.69
N LEU A 470 32.50 8.34 -35.79
CA LEU A 470 33.08 8.18 -37.13
C LEU A 470 34.15 9.21 -37.49
N ASP A 471 34.19 10.34 -36.78
CA ASP A 471 35.13 11.45 -36.98
C ASP A 471 36.30 11.43 -35.97
N LYS A 472 36.49 10.32 -35.26
CA LYS A 472 37.59 10.10 -34.31
C LYS A 472 38.28 8.77 -34.57
N PRO A 473 39.59 8.65 -34.30
CA PRO A 473 40.28 7.39 -34.43
C PRO A 473 39.73 6.38 -33.42
N ARG A 474 39.56 5.14 -33.87
CA ARG A 474 39.17 4.03 -33.02
C ARG A 474 40.33 3.63 -32.12
N VAL A 475 40.07 3.58 -30.80
CA VAL A 475 41.05 3.14 -29.80
C VAL A 475 40.54 1.89 -29.12
N SER A 476 41.23 0.76 -29.24
CA SER A 476 40.82 -0.48 -28.58
C SER A 476 41.01 -0.39 -27.06
N GLY A 477 40.20 -1.11 -26.29
CA GLY A 477 40.39 -1.24 -24.84
C GLY A 477 39.09 -1.34 -24.04
N ASN A 478 39.26 -1.51 -22.73
CA ASN A 478 38.16 -1.50 -21.76
C ASN A 478 37.56 -0.10 -21.63
N ARG A 479 36.25 -0.08 -21.39
CA ARG A 479 35.43 1.11 -21.18
C ARG A 479 34.60 0.94 -19.93
N VAL A 480 34.43 2.03 -19.18
CA VAL A 480 33.59 2.03 -17.98
C VAL A 480 32.22 2.62 -18.31
N PHE A 481 31.17 1.94 -17.87
CA PHE A 481 29.78 2.35 -18.00
C PHE A 481 29.12 2.41 -16.63
N HIS A 482 28.46 3.52 -16.33
CA HIS A 482 27.80 3.76 -15.05
C HIS A 482 26.29 3.75 -15.21
N ASN A 483 25.62 3.15 -14.23
CA ASN A 483 24.18 3.24 -14.02
C ASN A 483 23.94 3.83 -12.62
N GLY A 484 22.95 4.70 -12.50
CA GLY A 484 22.51 5.32 -11.25
C GLY A 484 21.01 5.14 -11.07
N PHE A 485 20.58 4.88 -9.86
CA PHE A 485 19.17 4.73 -9.49
C PHE A 485 18.93 5.51 -8.22
N TYR A 486 17.89 6.34 -8.23
CA TYR A 486 17.45 7.08 -7.05
C TYR A 486 15.94 7.00 -6.95
N PHE A 487 15.43 6.82 -5.74
CA PHE A 487 14.00 6.96 -5.46
C PHE A 487 13.74 7.14 -3.98
N GLU A 488 12.50 7.47 -3.66
CA GLU A 488 12.00 7.61 -2.30
C GLU A 488 10.89 6.59 -2.04
N ILE A 489 10.86 6.07 -0.82
CA ILE A 489 9.84 5.13 -0.37
C ILE A 489 8.79 5.91 0.42
N TYR A 490 7.53 5.71 0.07
CA TYR A 490 6.37 6.34 0.70
C TYR A 490 5.52 5.28 1.38
N SER A 491 4.93 5.63 2.52
CA SER A 491 3.89 4.85 3.19
C SER A 491 2.58 5.61 3.23
N ARG A 492 1.47 4.88 3.14
CA ARG A 492 0.14 5.43 3.41
C ARG A 492 -0.05 5.68 4.90
N HIS A 493 -0.50 6.87 5.26
CA HIS A 493 -0.98 7.16 6.60
C HIS A 493 -2.26 6.37 6.85
N PRO A 494 -2.42 5.69 8.00
CA PRO A 494 -3.58 4.86 8.28
C PRO A 494 -4.88 5.66 8.24
N VAL A 495 -4.97 6.71 9.05
CA VAL A 495 -6.22 7.47 9.24
C VAL A 495 -6.57 8.38 8.06
N TRP A 496 -5.58 9.11 7.54
CA TRP A 496 -5.81 10.14 6.52
C TRP A 496 -5.69 9.61 5.08
N LEU A 497 -5.20 8.37 4.90
CA LEU A 497 -4.94 7.74 3.60
C LEU A 497 -4.01 8.53 2.67
N THR A 498 -3.31 9.52 3.21
CA THR A 498 -2.33 10.31 2.48
C THR A 498 -0.98 9.59 2.47
N TYR A 499 -0.26 9.65 1.35
CA TYR A 499 1.09 9.10 1.27
C TYR A 499 2.11 10.15 1.72
N SER A 500 3.06 9.71 2.55
CA SER A 500 4.18 10.52 3.01
C SER A 500 5.48 9.74 2.91
N VAL A 501 6.59 10.46 2.76
CA VAL A 501 7.94 9.87 2.68
C VAL A 501 8.21 9.12 3.97
N LEU A 502 8.65 7.86 3.84
CA LEU A 502 8.95 6.96 4.95
C LEU A 502 10.35 7.22 5.56
N GLU A 503 10.86 8.44 5.41
CA GLU A 503 12.25 8.89 5.68
C GLU A 503 13.36 8.19 4.88
N ALA A 504 13.02 7.21 4.04
CA ALA A 504 13.98 6.42 3.28
C ALA A 504 14.16 6.90 1.84
N THR A 505 15.37 7.37 1.53
CA THR A 505 15.86 7.62 0.18
C THR A 505 16.84 6.54 -0.20
N VAL A 506 16.67 5.95 -1.39
CA VAL A 506 17.57 4.93 -1.92
C VAL A 506 18.37 5.53 -3.06
N ASN A 507 19.69 5.42 -2.99
CA ASN A 507 20.62 5.79 -4.06
C ASN A 507 21.56 4.61 -4.33
N LYS A 508 21.57 4.11 -5.56
CA LYS A 508 22.40 2.98 -6.00
C LYS A 508 23.15 3.36 -7.26
N THR A 509 24.44 3.04 -7.30
CA THR A 509 25.21 3.08 -8.54
C THR A 509 25.75 1.69 -8.88
N VAL A 510 25.76 1.35 -10.16
CA VAL A 510 26.31 0.09 -10.69
C VAL A 510 27.29 0.45 -11.79
N THR A 511 28.52 -0.05 -11.67
CA THR A 511 29.58 0.18 -12.66
C THR A 511 29.88 -1.12 -13.39
N ASN A 512 29.80 -1.08 -14.71
CA ASN A 512 30.07 -2.20 -15.60
C ASN A 512 31.18 -1.84 -16.57
N ASN A 513 31.84 -2.86 -17.13
CA ASN A 513 32.87 -2.67 -18.16
C ASN A 513 32.49 -3.34 -19.48
N TYR A 514 32.62 -2.61 -20.59
CA TYR A 514 32.50 -3.14 -21.96
C TYR A 514 33.82 -2.96 -22.71
N TYR A 515 33.97 -3.62 -23.87
CA TYR A 515 35.22 -3.63 -24.63
C TYR A 515 35.01 -3.10 -26.05
N VAL A 516 35.99 -2.33 -26.52
CA VAL A 516 36.12 -1.95 -27.94
C VAL A 516 37.32 -2.70 -28.50
N GLN A 517 37.09 -3.54 -29.50
CA GLN A 517 38.14 -4.28 -30.22
C GLN A 517 38.82 -3.43 -31.28
#